data_AF-A0A5C7JSM4-F1
#
_entry.id   AF-A0A5C7JSM4-F1
#
_cell.length_a   1.000
_cell.length_b   1.000
_cell.length_c   1.000
_cell.angle_alpha   90.00
_cell.angle_beta   90.00
_cell.angle_gamma   90.00
#
_symmetry.space_group_name_H-M   'P 1'
#
loop_
_entity.id
_entity.type
_entity.pdbx_description
1 polymer ?
#
loop_
_entity_poly.entity_id
_entity_poly.type
_entity_poly.pdbx_seq_one_letter_code
_entity_poly.pdbx_strand_id
1 'polypeptide(L)'
;MGNIKNYNFNKLDLRLSNDEYWDFFLGNDEGEPDCSSLEAGTCQVVWYDFNQSAIYGSSTDSIYSLVTWDQAVNTGYTLNTIGLTGIDNGRIVFEKGTDPTNPELLEALTGSTLIIPPNDMRLNLNRVTGTTGNFSYETNIISDPVAGDLLELKGGFYQGFYKVDGETYEVLPTRVDDAWSAEFWLKRQNLSTQPDILNNTYPNNKGFFFYMGTRAENKFWNVWEGADTGCTAACTADTGCTDVVSTFCTVPKESEISIVGDYGLAVPLDPPQVEIDLITNGFLIYGRAHDGRPDPLTQPEGTTIYTSAATQTSGETCNVCRVCNENHDGLGAQTVCTYDGKGIAVVRTSEVITNHTNPFLIYGRATKFGVSHCNCSACNGPSDNLGNETVCSFSGRTSPQSEVNYNLDIIDNALGFRIKDDGSIGYRLLTVTGHCETNEYGENVYVSGVTVEEKYSEPNMVPFDEWSYIAIRFVTDYKSPCDLTTAHPRKGKLMIYVNGFLKFIDYEFDELVARRLHEYKLKQVGVPFNFSLGGGSQGLLESQTFDGLDPNDRGLPIEQNFAGTFIGQISQFKFNICDLSLCKLRNQYNLDLPRYS
;
A
#
# COMPACT_ATOMS: atom_id res chain seq x y z
N MET A 1 -53.98 -9.11 23.41
CA MET A 1 -54.32 -8.64 22.05
C MET A 1 -55.23 -7.43 22.17
N GLY A 2 -54.65 -6.24 22.37
CA GLY A 2 -55.37 -4.99 22.53
C GLY A 2 -55.16 -4.06 21.34
N ASN A 3 -56.25 -3.73 20.64
CA ASN A 3 -56.52 -2.47 19.93
C ASN A 3 -55.44 -1.85 19.02
N ILE A 4 -55.16 -2.49 17.88
CA ILE A 4 -54.53 -1.82 16.73
C ILE A 4 -55.52 -1.00 15.87
N LYS A 5 -56.84 -1.07 16.18
CA LYS A 5 -57.91 -0.46 15.37
C LYS A 5 -58.41 0.93 15.83
N ASN A 6 -57.92 1.45 16.96
CA ASN A 6 -58.45 2.70 17.55
C ASN A 6 -57.54 3.92 17.39
N TYR A 7 -56.40 3.82 16.73
CA TYR A 7 -55.68 5.01 16.30
C TYR A 7 -56.29 5.51 14.99
N ASN A 8 -56.81 6.74 15.02
CA ASN A 8 -57.02 7.55 13.82
C ASN A 8 -55.64 7.73 13.16
N PHE A 9 -55.22 6.75 12.34
CA PHE A 9 -54.24 7.04 11.32
C PHE A 9 -54.95 8.01 10.38
N ASN A 10 -54.72 9.31 10.59
CA ASN A 10 -54.87 10.28 9.51
C ASN A 10 -54.13 9.64 8.34
N LYS A 11 -54.86 9.25 7.30
CA LYS A 11 -54.26 8.74 6.08
C LYS A 11 -53.34 9.86 5.59
N LEU A 12 -52.05 9.71 5.84
CA LEU A 12 -51.03 10.61 5.32
C LEU A 12 -51.08 10.44 3.81
N ASP A 13 -51.74 11.37 3.12
CA ASP A 13 -51.66 11.53 1.67
C ASP A 13 -50.42 12.38 1.39
N LEU A 14 -49.28 11.71 1.25
CA LEU A 14 -48.01 12.35 0.90
C LEU A 14 -47.99 12.56 -0.62
N ARG A 15 -48.00 13.82 -1.06
CA ARG A 15 -47.80 14.19 -2.46
C ARG A 15 -46.44 14.83 -2.60
N LEU A 16 -45.55 14.16 -3.31
CA LEU A 16 -44.21 14.65 -3.57
C LEU A 16 -44.21 15.54 -4.79
N SER A 17 -43.50 16.67 -4.70
CA SER A 17 -43.12 17.44 -5.88
C SER A 17 -41.93 16.75 -6.54
N ASN A 18 -41.95 16.68 -7.88
CA ASN A 18 -40.78 16.23 -8.63
C ASN A 18 -39.75 17.37 -8.84
N ASP A 19 -40.08 18.58 -8.40
CA ASP A 19 -39.22 19.76 -8.58
C ASP A 19 -38.16 19.89 -7.47
N GLU A 20 -38.28 19.12 -6.38
CA GLU A 20 -37.39 19.19 -5.21
C GLU A 20 -36.94 17.80 -4.75
N TYR A 21 -35.78 17.74 -4.10
CA TYR A 21 -35.30 16.53 -3.43
C TYR A 21 -35.91 16.42 -2.03
N TRP A 22 -36.52 15.29 -1.75
CA TRP A 22 -37.13 15.00 -0.46
C TRP A 22 -36.38 13.88 0.25
N ASP A 23 -36.04 14.09 1.52
CA ASP A 23 -35.45 13.08 2.38
C ASP A 23 -36.38 12.89 3.59
N PHE A 24 -36.92 11.68 3.74
CA PHE A 24 -37.85 11.33 4.81
C PHE A 24 -37.17 10.40 5.79
N PHE A 25 -37.11 10.83 7.05
CA PHE A 25 -36.76 9.96 8.16
C PHE A 25 -37.99 9.77 9.05
N LEU A 26 -38.24 8.53 9.46
CA LEU A 26 -39.22 8.25 10.51
C LEU A 26 -38.52 8.55 11.84
N GLY A 27 -38.89 9.67 12.46
CA GLY A 27 -38.47 9.94 13.84
C GLY A 27 -39.12 8.93 14.78
N ASN A 28 -38.34 8.41 15.73
CA ASN A 28 -38.91 7.69 16.86
C ASN A 28 -39.44 8.74 17.85
N ASP A 29 -40.60 8.50 18.47
CA ASP A 29 -41.21 9.43 19.44
C ASP A 29 -40.40 9.55 20.77
N GLU A 30 -39.27 8.86 20.87
CA GLU A 30 -38.41 8.80 22.05
C GLU A 30 -37.26 9.83 21.99
N GLY A 31 -37.58 11.07 22.38
CA GLY A 31 -36.61 12.13 22.69
C GLY A 31 -36.14 12.96 21.49
N GLU A 32 -35.71 14.21 21.76
CA GLU A 32 -34.99 14.99 20.75
C GLU A 32 -33.65 14.28 20.46
N PRO A 33 -33.34 13.98 19.19
CA PRO A 33 -32.05 13.39 18.85
C PRO A 33 -30.93 14.35 19.27
N ASP A 34 -29.87 13.82 19.88
CA ASP A 34 -28.68 14.61 20.18
C ASP A 34 -28.02 15.09 18.89
N CYS A 35 -28.18 16.37 18.58
CA CYS A 35 -27.58 17.04 17.43
C CYS A 35 -26.41 17.94 17.83
N SER A 36 -25.85 17.73 19.03
CA SER A 36 -24.72 18.51 19.53
C SER A 36 -23.46 18.36 18.67
N SER A 37 -22.52 19.27 18.90
CA SER A 37 -21.20 19.27 18.26
C SER A 37 -20.42 17.99 18.57
N LEU A 38 -19.61 17.54 17.62
CA LEU A 38 -18.76 16.37 17.80
C LEU A 38 -17.64 16.63 18.81
N GLU A 39 -17.32 15.59 19.56
CA GLU A 39 -16.16 15.59 20.44
C GLU A 39 -14.89 15.36 19.59
N ALA A 40 -13.97 16.31 19.64
CA ALA A 40 -12.65 16.17 19.06
C ALA A 40 -11.86 15.08 19.79
N GLY A 41 -11.13 14.27 19.03
CA GLY A 41 -10.30 13.18 19.52
C GLY A 41 -11.01 11.84 19.66
N THR A 42 -12.20 11.80 20.24
CA THR A 42 -13.00 10.56 20.36
C THR A 42 -13.76 10.23 19.08
N CYS A 43 -14.38 11.23 18.45
CA CYS A 43 -15.08 11.07 17.18
C CYS A 43 -14.39 11.81 16.04
N GLN A 44 -14.22 13.14 16.15
CA GLN A 44 -13.54 13.92 15.12
C GLN A 44 -12.03 13.83 15.30
N VAL A 45 -11.37 13.12 14.39
CA VAL A 45 -9.94 12.77 14.52
C VAL A 45 -9.05 13.46 13.51
N VAL A 46 -9.64 14.01 12.44
CA VAL A 46 -8.95 14.92 11.51
C VAL A 46 -9.82 16.14 11.27
N TRP A 47 -9.18 17.30 11.27
CA TRP A 47 -9.71 18.56 10.79
C TRP A 47 -8.60 19.39 10.14
N TYR A 48 -8.80 19.77 8.88
CA TYR A 48 -8.07 20.83 8.20
C TYR A 48 -9.05 21.97 7.89
N ASP A 49 -8.69 23.19 8.27
CA ASP A 49 -9.36 24.41 7.85
C ASP A 49 -8.30 25.35 7.27
N PHE A 50 -8.36 25.59 5.96
CA PHE A 50 -7.34 26.38 5.26
C PHE A 50 -7.32 27.86 5.66
N ASN A 51 -8.35 28.32 6.38
CA ASN A 51 -8.38 29.65 6.98
C ASN A 51 -7.75 29.71 8.39
N GLN A 52 -7.26 28.59 8.90
CA GLN A 52 -6.54 28.50 10.16
C GLN A 52 -5.05 28.34 9.90
N SER A 53 -4.24 29.36 10.21
CA SER A 53 -2.79 29.29 10.02
C SER A 53 -2.12 28.14 10.79
N ALA A 54 -2.78 27.61 11.83
CA ALA A 54 -2.33 26.49 12.64
C ALA A 54 -2.24 25.15 11.88
N ILE A 55 -2.88 25.03 10.70
CA ILE A 55 -2.69 23.84 9.86
C ILE A 55 -1.33 23.83 9.18
N TYR A 56 -0.65 24.96 9.05
CA TYR A 56 0.63 25.04 8.34
C TYR A 56 1.81 24.89 9.29
N GLY A 57 2.89 24.30 8.77
CA GLY A 57 4.20 24.33 9.42
C GLY A 57 4.94 25.63 9.10
N SER A 58 6.23 25.49 8.76
CA SER A 58 7.05 26.60 8.26
C SER A 58 6.76 26.98 6.81
N SER A 59 6.09 26.11 6.05
CA SER A 59 5.64 26.34 4.67
C SER A 59 4.23 25.79 4.47
N THR A 60 3.66 26.06 3.30
CA THR A 60 2.38 25.48 2.87
C THR A 60 2.53 24.06 2.33
N ASP A 61 3.73 23.50 2.23
CA ASP A 61 3.93 22.17 1.62
C ASP A 61 3.45 21.03 2.50
N SER A 62 3.37 21.26 3.82
CA SER A 62 2.84 20.30 4.79
C SER A 62 1.65 20.91 5.52
N ILE A 63 0.59 20.12 5.67
CA ILE A 63 -0.59 20.45 6.48
C ILE A 63 -0.74 19.49 7.65
N TYR A 64 -1.06 20.03 8.82
CA TYR A 64 -1.19 19.33 10.09
C TYR A 64 -2.61 19.50 10.62
N SER A 65 -3.16 18.40 11.12
CA SER A 65 -4.54 18.44 11.60
C SER A 65 -4.68 19.33 12.85
N LEU A 66 -5.79 20.07 12.95
CA LEU A 66 -6.14 20.87 14.13
C LEU A 66 -6.56 20.03 15.34
N VAL A 67 -6.89 18.75 15.11
CA VAL A 67 -7.29 17.80 16.14
C VAL A 67 -6.41 16.55 16.06
N THR A 68 -6.52 15.69 17.05
CA THR A 68 -5.69 14.49 17.20
C THR A 68 -6.56 13.38 17.75
N TRP A 69 -6.38 12.15 17.25
CA TRP A 69 -7.06 10.98 17.78
C TRP A 69 -6.54 10.61 19.17
N ASP A 70 -7.45 10.33 20.12
CA ASP A 70 -7.09 10.07 21.51
C ASP A 70 -6.19 8.83 21.72
N GLN A 71 -6.24 7.88 20.78
CA GLN A 71 -5.41 6.68 20.82
C GLN A 71 -4.20 6.77 19.87
N ALA A 72 -3.90 7.94 19.33
CA ALA A 72 -2.73 8.14 18.49
C ALA A 72 -1.43 7.84 19.25
N VAL A 73 -0.52 7.13 18.61
CA VAL A 73 0.78 6.73 19.17
C VAL A 73 1.89 7.24 18.25
N ASN A 74 2.80 8.03 18.85
CA ASN A 74 4.05 8.43 18.21
C ASN A 74 5.16 8.59 19.26
N THR A 75 6.06 7.61 19.31
CA THR A 75 7.23 7.56 20.21
C THR A 75 8.51 8.09 19.58
N GLY A 76 8.44 8.59 18.33
CA GLY A 76 9.55 9.11 17.56
C GLY A 76 10.28 8.02 16.76
N TYR A 77 10.54 8.27 15.48
CA TYR A 77 11.12 7.30 14.55
C TYR A 77 12.14 7.93 13.63
N THR A 78 13.17 7.16 13.28
CA THR A 78 14.17 7.51 12.27
C THR A 78 14.13 6.41 11.21
N LEU A 79 13.65 6.75 10.02
CA LEU A 79 13.47 5.80 8.92
C LEU A 79 14.52 6.09 7.83
N ASN A 80 15.61 5.30 7.83
CA ASN A 80 16.81 5.54 7.01
C ASN A 80 16.65 5.18 5.53
N THR A 81 15.50 4.65 5.11
CA THR A 81 15.26 4.19 3.72
C THR A 81 14.03 4.83 3.11
N ILE A 82 13.67 6.03 3.58
CA ILE A 82 12.51 6.73 3.01
C ILE A 82 12.71 7.05 1.52
N GLY A 83 13.95 7.09 1.02
CA GLY A 83 14.24 7.28 -0.40
C GLY A 83 13.56 6.26 -1.31
N LEU A 84 13.46 4.99 -0.89
CA LEU A 84 12.87 3.91 -1.68
C LEU A 84 11.39 4.16 -2.05
N THR A 85 10.64 4.83 -1.18
CA THR A 85 9.20 5.07 -1.36
C THR A 85 8.83 6.56 -1.43
N GLY A 86 9.70 7.44 -0.94
CA GLY A 86 9.41 8.85 -0.66
C GLY A 86 9.76 9.81 -1.78
N ILE A 87 10.56 9.37 -2.77
CA ILE A 87 10.82 10.17 -3.98
C ILE A 87 9.51 10.38 -4.73
N ASP A 88 8.75 9.30 -4.91
CA ASP A 88 7.57 9.27 -5.75
C ASP A 88 6.54 10.31 -5.28
N ASN A 89 6.22 10.34 -3.98
CA ASN A 89 5.18 11.24 -3.45
C ASN A 89 5.67 12.65 -3.06
N GLY A 90 6.86 13.06 -3.54
CA GLY A 90 7.39 14.40 -3.27
C GLY A 90 7.92 14.61 -1.85
N ARG A 91 8.08 13.54 -1.08
CA ARG A 91 8.58 13.62 0.30
C ARG A 91 10.11 13.74 0.36
N ILE A 92 10.77 13.18 -0.64
CA ILE A 92 12.17 13.41 -0.96
C ILE A 92 12.18 14.08 -2.33
N VAL A 93 12.74 15.28 -2.41
CA VAL A 93 12.89 15.98 -3.69
C VAL A 93 14.15 15.46 -4.36
N PHE A 94 13.97 14.88 -5.55
CA PHE A 94 15.05 14.53 -6.45
C PHE A 94 14.80 15.24 -7.79
N GLU A 95 15.77 16.05 -8.21
CA GLU A 95 15.78 16.65 -9.54
C GLU A 95 16.82 15.93 -10.39
N LYS A 96 16.40 15.39 -11.54
CA LYS A 96 17.31 14.65 -12.40
C LYS A 96 18.39 15.57 -12.98
N GLY A 97 19.65 15.33 -12.59
CA GLY A 97 20.83 15.96 -13.17
C GLY A 97 21.17 15.45 -14.59
N THR A 98 22.21 16.03 -15.19
CA THR A 98 22.74 15.60 -16.50
C THR A 98 23.76 14.45 -16.43
N ASP A 99 24.10 13.99 -15.22
CA ASP A 99 25.13 12.97 -14.99
C ASP A 99 24.58 11.57 -15.30
N PRO A 100 25.17 10.81 -16.26
CA PRO A 100 24.69 9.48 -16.61
C PRO A 100 24.91 8.43 -15.51
N THR A 101 25.70 8.72 -14.47
CA THR A 101 26.00 7.82 -13.36
C THR A 101 25.07 7.98 -12.14
N ASN A 102 24.19 9.00 -12.16
CA ASN A 102 23.16 9.29 -11.15
C ASN A 102 23.59 9.15 -9.65
N PRO A 103 24.75 9.67 -9.22
CA PRO A 103 25.18 9.55 -7.82
C PRO A 103 24.21 10.22 -6.84
N GLU A 104 23.59 11.32 -7.25
CA GLU A 104 22.56 12.05 -6.47
C GLU A 104 21.29 11.22 -6.29
N LEU A 105 20.92 10.38 -7.26
CA LEU A 105 19.78 9.47 -7.14
C LEU A 105 20.09 8.36 -6.13
N LEU A 106 21.28 7.78 -6.21
CA LEU A 106 21.73 6.78 -5.25
C LEU A 106 21.74 7.35 -3.83
N GLU A 107 22.25 8.56 -3.65
CA GLU A 107 22.21 9.29 -2.37
C GLU A 107 20.76 9.56 -1.93
N ALA A 108 19.87 9.96 -2.83
CA ALA A 108 18.46 10.16 -2.52
C ALA A 108 17.75 8.86 -2.11
N LEU A 109 18.06 7.72 -2.76
CA LEU A 109 17.46 6.42 -2.45
C LEU A 109 17.99 5.82 -1.14
N THR A 110 19.30 5.91 -0.90
CA THR A 110 19.99 5.19 0.20
C THR A 110 20.38 6.08 1.38
N GLY A 111 20.60 7.37 1.16
CA GLY A 111 21.02 8.35 2.16
C GLY A 111 19.86 9.16 2.77
N SER A 112 18.67 9.09 2.18
CA SER A 112 17.50 9.82 2.68
C SER A 112 16.95 9.22 3.96
N THR A 113 16.86 10.05 4.99
CA THR A 113 16.27 9.68 6.28
C THR A 113 15.04 10.54 6.57
N LEU A 114 13.95 9.89 6.96
CA LEU A 114 12.81 10.58 7.56
C LEU A 114 12.92 10.54 9.07
N ILE A 115 12.85 11.72 9.70
CA ILE A 115 12.69 11.84 11.14
C ILE A 115 11.24 12.19 11.45
N ILE A 116 10.56 11.33 12.18
CA ILE A 116 9.27 11.62 12.81
C ILE A 116 9.56 11.97 14.27
N PRO A 117 9.41 13.23 14.70
CA PRO A 117 9.66 13.60 16.08
C PRO A 117 8.62 12.93 17.01
N PRO A 118 9.00 12.58 18.24
CA PRO A 118 8.04 12.03 19.21
C PRO A 118 6.96 13.05 19.57
N ASN A 119 5.81 12.56 20.01
CA ASN A 119 4.68 13.33 20.56
C ASN A 119 3.87 14.20 19.57
N ASP A 120 4.27 14.36 18.30
CA ASP A 120 3.34 14.92 17.31
C ASP A 120 2.37 13.82 16.87
N MET A 121 1.15 13.90 17.38
CA MET A 121 0.10 12.89 17.18
C MET A 121 -0.90 13.30 16.08
N ARG A 122 -0.67 14.46 15.42
CA ARG A 122 -1.54 14.97 14.37
C ARG A 122 -1.30 14.22 13.07
N LEU A 123 -2.37 14.00 12.28
CA LEU A 123 -2.19 13.61 10.88
C LEU A 123 -1.47 14.74 10.13
N ASN A 124 -0.48 14.37 9.32
CA ASN A 124 0.27 15.26 8.46
C ASN A 124 0.17 14.78 7.00
N LEU A 125 -0.24 15.66 6.09
CA LEU A 125 -0.18 15.44 4.65
C LEU A 125 0.82 16.40 4.01
N ASN A 126 1.54 15.91 2.99
CA ASN A 126 2.47 16.72 2.21
C ASN A 126 1.92 16.89 0.80
N ARG A 127 2.19 18.05 0.21
CA ARG A 127 1.88 18.32 -1.19
C ARG A 127 2.66 17.34 -2.07
N VAL A 128 1.96 16.71 -3.01
CA VAL A 128 2.60 15.86 -4.02
C VAL A 128 3.35 16.74 -5.01
N THR A 129 4.57 16.32 -5.39
CA THR A 129 5.42 17.00 -6.38
C THR A 129 5.99 15.98 -7.35
N GLY A 130 6.18 16.38 -8.62
CA GLY A 130 6.79 15.53 -9.63
C GLY A 130 8.31 15.58 -9.56
N THR A 131 8.96 14.43 -9.76
CA THR A 131 10.43 14.30 -9.76
C THR A 131 10.99 14.04 -11.16
N THR A 132 10.17 13.47 -12.04
CA THR A 132 10.51 13.22 -13.45
C THR A 132 10.42 14.47 -14.32
N GLY A 133 9.75 15.53 -13.84
CA GLY A 133 9.48 16.75 -14.61
C GLY A 133 8.41 16.58 -15.69
N ASN A 134 7.72 15.43 -15.74
CA ASN A 134 6.68 15.15 -16.73
C ASN A 134 5.28 15.62 -16.29
N PHE A 135 5.08 15.81 -14.99
CA PHE A 135 3.79 16.18 -14.44
C PHE A 135 3.88 17.39 -13.50
N SER A 136 2.88 18.26 -13.62
CA SER A 136 2.68 19.41 -12.76
C SER A 136 1.60 19.14 -11.71
N TYR A 137 1.94 19.40 -10.45
CA TYR A 137 1.08 19.22 -9.28
C TYR A 137 0.78 20.57 -8.63
N GLU A 138 0.18 21.48 -9.41
CA GLU A 138 -0.08 22.85 -8.97
C GLU A 138 -1.19 22.93 -7.92
N THR A 139 -0.88 23.55 -6.78
CA THR A 139 -1.84 23.96 -5.74
C THR A 139 -1.47 25.34 -5.22
N ASN A 140 -2.47 26.17 -4.93
CA ASN A 140 -2.26 27.50 -4.35
C ASN A 140 -3.11 27.69 -3.10
N ILE A 141 -2.58 28.42 -2.12
CA ILE A 141 -3.42 28.99 -1.06
C ILE A 141 -3.84 30.38 -1.53
N ILE A 142 -5.14 30.59 -1.68
CA ILE A 142 -5.70 31.88 -2.10
C ILE A 142 -6.65 32.39 -1.03
N SER A 143 -6.84 33.71 -0.99
CA SER A 143 -7.78 34.36 -0.07
C SER A 143 -9.08 34.68 -0.82
N ASP A 144 -10.18 34.07 -0.40
CA ASP A 144 -11.52 34.34 -0.91
C ASP A 144 -12.23 35.38 -0.02
N PRO A 145 -12.87 36.42 -0.59
CA PRO A 145 -13.52 37.47 0.19
C PRO A 145 -14.65 36.98 1.11
N VAL A 146 -15.25 35.82 0.81
CA VAL A 146 -16.37 35.24 1.54
C VAL A 146 -15.87 34.09 2.42
N ALA A 147 -15.19 33.11 1.82
CA ALA A 147 -14.79 31.89 2.49
C ALA A 147 -13.45 31.98 3.25
N GLY A 148 -12.71 33.09 3.15
CA GLY A 148 -11.37 33.25 3.74
C GLY A 148 -10.31 32.48 2.96
N ASP A 149 -9.22 32.09 3.61
CA ASP A 149 -8.15 31.35 2.93
C ASP A 149 -8.61 29.92 2.60
N LEU A 150 -8.29 29.49 1.38
CA LEU A 150 -8.70 28.21 0.81
C LEU A 150 -7.60 27.57 -0.03
N LEU A 151 -7.71 26.26 -0.25
CA LEU A 151 -6.84 25.50 -1.13
C LEU A 151 -7.43 25.45 -2.54
N GLU A 152 -6.74 26.08 -3.49
CA GLU A 152 -7.01 25.99 -4.92
C GLU A 152 -6.22 24.83 -5.53
N LEU A 153 -6.93 23.89 -6.16
CA LEU A 153 -6.39 22.66 -6.74
C LEU A 153 -6.41 22.74 -8.26
N LYS A 154 -5.23 22.78 -8.88
CA LYS A 154 -5.03 22.94 -10.33
C LYS A 154 -4.30 21.75 -10.95
N GLY A 155 -4.54 20.56 -10.41
CA GLY A 155 -3.85 19.33 -10.81
C GLY A 155 -2.93 18.76 -9.72
N GLY A 156 -2.66 19.52 -8.66
CA GLY A 156 -1.96 19.03 -7.46
C GLY A 156 -2.92 18.62 -6.34
N PHE A 157 -2.38 17.94 -5.33
CA PHE A 157 -3.11 17.45 -4.15
C PHE A 157 -2.13 17.17 -3.00
N TYR A 158 -2.66 16.89 -1.81
CA TYR A 158 -1.88 16.49 -0.64
C TYR A 158 -2.01 14.99 -0.41
N GLN A 159 -0.96 14.36 0.08
CA GLN A 159 -0.91 12.94 0.39
C GLN A 159 -0.08 12.66 1.65
N GLY A 160 -0.46 11.67 2.45
CA GLY A 160 0.26 11.34 3.68
C GLY A 160 -0.25 10.07 4.35
N PHE A 161 0.63 9.42 5.12
CA PHE A 161 0.29 8.19 5.81
C PHE A 161 -0.06 8.43 7.27
N TYR A 162 -0.97 7.60 7.78
CA TYR A 162 -1.39 7.65 9.18
C TYR A 162 -0.82 6.50 10.02
N LYS A 163 -0.14 5.54 9.40
CA LYS A 163 0.49 4.39 10.08
C LYS A 163 1.75 3.95 9.36
N VAL A 164 2.75 3.48 10.13
CA VAL A 164 3.95 2.83 9.59
C VAL A 164 3.91 1.37 10.00
N ASP A 165 3.89 0.47 9.01
CA ASP A 165 3.86 -0.96 9.27
C ASP A 165 5.07 -1.43 10.07
N GLY A 166 4.85 -2.36 11.00
CA GLY A 166 5.90 -2.91 11.88
C GLY A 166 6.55 -1.89 12.82
N GLU A 167 5.94 -0.71 13.00
CA GLU A 167 6.26 0.25 14.06
C GLU A 167 5.02 0.53 14.92
N THR A 168 5.20 1.21 16.05
CA THR A 168 4.07 1.69 16.86
C THR A 168 3.51 3.04 16.39
N TYR A 169 3.94 3.58 15.24
CA TYR A 169 3.41 4.84 14.72
C TYR A 169 2.03 4.62 14.12
N GLU A 170 1.00 5.18 14.75
CA GLU A 170 -0.38 5.13 14.27
C GLU A 170 -1.13 6.37 14.79
N VAL A 171 -1.53 7.28 13.90
CA VAL A 171 -2.23 8.53 14.26
C VAL A 171 -3.71 8.50 13.88
N LEU A 172 -4.15 7.47 13.16
CA LEU A 172 -5.56 7.16 12.89
C LEU A 172 -5.78 5.65 12.96
N PRO A 173 -6.99 5.19 13.32
CA PRO A 173 -7.29 3.77 13.36
C PRO A 173 -7.29 3.17 11.96
N THR A 174 -6.72 1.97 11.83
CA THR A 174 -6.80 1.17 10.58
C THR A 174 -8.23 0.68 10.28
N ARG A 175 -9.03 0.43 11.33
CA ARG A 175 -10.45 0.07 11.24
C ARG A 175 -11.23 0.74 12.37
N VAL A 176 -12.49 1.07 12.11
CA VAL A 176 -13.40 1.73 13.07
C VAL A 176 -14.40 0.74 13.65
N ASP A 177 -14.96 1.03 14.83
CA ASP A 177 -15.86 0.12 15.54
C ASP A 177 -17.15 -0.16 14.77
N ASP A 178 -17.82 0.85 14.23
CA ASP A 178 -19.11 0.71 13.52
C ASP A 178 -19.31 1.69 12.36
N ALA A 179 -18.69 2.87 12.39
CA ALA A 179 -18.88 3.88 11.35
C ALA A 179 -17.72 4.87 11.22
N TRP A 180 -17.61 5.48 10.03
CA TRP A 180 -16.77 6.64 9.80
C TRP A 180 -17.47 7.63 8.86
N SER A 181 -17.04 8.89 8.89
CA SER A 181 -17.49 9.90 7.95
C SER A 181 -16.39 10.86 7.54
N ALA A 182 -16.49 11.38 6.33
CA ALA A 182 -15.60 12.38 5.76
C ALA A 182 -16.43 13.56 5.27
N GLU A 183 -16.14 14.76 5.78
CA GLU A 183 -16.90 15.99 5.53
C GLU A 183 -16.02 17.01 4.83
N PHE A 184 -16.53 17.67 3.80
CA PHE A 184 -15.80 18.61 2.95
C PHE A 184 -16.64 19.84 2.66
N TRP A 185 -15.99 21.00 2.68
CA TRP A 185 -16.47 22.18 1.98
C TRP A 185 -15.63 22.36 0.72
N LEU A 186 -16.24 22.14 -0.44
CA LEU A 186 -15.57 22.22 -1.74
C LEU A 186 -16.41 22.96 -2.78
N LYS A 187 -15.74 23.48 -3.79
CA LYS A 187 -16.36 24.17 -4.93
C LYS A 187 -15.68 23.70 -6.20
N ARG A 188 -16.42 23.00 -7.07
CA ARG A 188 -15.89 22.56 -8.37
C ARG A 188 -15.90 23.71 -9.35
N GLN A 189 -14.81 23.91 -10.08
CA GLN A 189 -14.66 25.03 -11.01
C GLN A 189 -13.79 24.62 -12.21
N ASN A 190 -13.87 25.40 -13.27
CA ASN A 190 -12.88 25.33 -14.34
C ASN A 190 -11.76 26.33 -14.04
N LEU A 191 -10.62 25.81 -13.63
CA LEU A 191 -9.40 26.59 -13.42
C LEU A 191 -8.44 26.42 -14.60
N SER A 192 -7.65 27.45 -14.89
CA SER A 192 -6.61 27.36 -15.91
C SER A 192 -5.47 26.47 -15.42
N THR A 193 -5.33 25.27 -15.96
CA THR A 193 -4.30 24.30 -15.55
C THR A 193 -3.13 24.27 -16.52
N GLN A 194 -2.01 23.70 -16.06
CA GLN A 194 -0.90 23.37 -16.95
C GLN A 194 -1.29 22.21 -17.88
N PRO A 195 -0.66 22.09 -19.07
CA PRO A 195 -0.98 21.01 -20.02
C PRO A 195 -0.56 19.62 -19.52
N ASP A 196 0.40 19.55 -18.61
CA ASP A 196 1.07 18.36 -18.08
C ASP A 196 0.50 17.93 -16.71
N ILE A 197 -0.81 18.01 -16.51
CA ILE A 197 -1.45 17.47 -15.29
C ILE A 197 -1.94 16.02 -15.50
N LEU A 198 -2.07 15.25 -14.42
CA LEU A 198 -2.57 13.86 -14.44
C LEU A 198 -3.88 13.72 -15.23
N ASN A 199 -4.80 14.68 -15.07
CA ASN A 199 -6.12 14.69 -15.70
C ASN A 199 -6.10 14.72 -17.24
N ASN A 200 -5.01 15.17 -17.86
CA ASN A 200 -4.88 15.19 -19.31
C ASN A 200 -4.37 13.84 -19.84
N THR A 201 -3.51 13.15 -19.09
CA THR A 201 -3.03 11.80 -19.41
C THR A 201 -4.07 10.74 -19.08
N TYR A 202 -4.80 10.89 -17.97
CA TYR A 202 -5.86 9.99 -17.50
C TYR A 202 -7.21 10.71 -17.42
N PRO A 203 -7.84 11.05 -18.56
CA PRO A 203 -9.07 11.83 -18.57
C PRO A 203 -10.25 11.15 -17.86
N ASN A 204 -10.21 9.81 -17.74
CA ASN A 204 -11.24 9.04 -17.04
C ASN A 204 -11.08 9.05 -15.50
N ASN A 205 -10.00 9.63 -14.98
CA ASN A 205 -9.70 9.70 -13.55
C ASN A 205 -9.95 11.10 -12.97
N LYS A 206 -10.50 12.03 -13.75
CA LYS A 206 -10.80 13.39 -13.29
C LYS A 206 -11.75 13.38 -12.08
N GLY A 207 -11.53 14.36 -11.19
CA GLY A 207 -12.49 14.69 -10.15
C GLY A 207 -12.30 13.97 -8.81
N PHE A 208 -11.23 13.18 -8.62
CA PHE A 208 -10.89 12.62 -7.31
C PHE A 208 -10.56 13.73 -6.32
N PHE A 209 -11.34 13.86 -5.25
CA PHE A 209 -11.12 14.87 -4.21
C PHE A 209 -10.70 14.26 -2.88
N PHE A 210 -10.87 12.94 -2.71
CA PHE A 210 -10.44 12.22 -1.52
C PHE A 210 -10.08 10.77 -1.87
N TYR A 211 -9.04 10.25 -1.24
CA TYR A 211 -8.56 8.89 -1.44
C TYR A 211 -8.07 8.29 -0.12
N MET A 212 -8.30 6.99 0.08
CA MET A 212 -7.83 6.22 1.22
C MET A 212 -7.31 4.85 0.77
N GLY A 213 -6.21 4.40 1.38
CA GLY A 213 -5.63 3.08 1.16
C GLY A 213 -4.18 3.13 0.70
N THR A 214 -3.76 2.14 -0.08
CA THR A 214 -2.41 2.01 -0.60
C THR A 214 -2.15 2.99 -1.74
N ARG A 215 -1.23 3.93 -1.54
CA ARG A 215 -0.97 4.95 -2.57
C ARG A 215 -0.28 4.40 -3.83
N ALA A 216 0.36 3.24 -3.78
CA ALA A 216 1.06 2.66 -4.91
C ALA A 216 1.21 1.15 -4.74
N GLU A 217 1.51 0.47 -5.84
CA GLU A 217 2.01 -0.88 -5.89
C GLU A 217 3.42 -0.96 -5.28
N ASN A 218 3.90 -2.19 -5.13
CA ASN A 218 5.29 -2.41 -4.78
C ASN A 218 6.21 -2.14 -5.97
N LYS A 219 7.05 -1.12 -5.84
CA LYS A 219 8.05 -0.72 -6.84
C LYS A 219 9.12 -1.78 -7.09
N PHE A 220 9.41 -2.66 -6.13
CA PHE A 220 10.51 -3.63 -6.26
C PHE A 220 10.02 -5.08 -6.36
N TRP A 221 8.85 -5.23 -6.96
CA TRP A 221 8.13 -6.48 -7.05
C TRP A 221 8.62 -7.49 -8.08
N ASN A 222 9.07 -7.01 -9.24
CA ASN A 222 9.57 -7.87 -10.31
C ASN A 222 11.09 -7.97 -10.22
N VAL A 223 11.67 -9.01 -10.80
CA VAL A 223 13.12 -9.04 -11.00
C VAL A 223 13.48 -7.99 -12.04
N TRP A 224 14.38 -7.08 -11.69
CA TRP A 224 14.85 -6.06 -12.61
C TRP A 224 16.27 -6.41 -13.02
N GLU A 225 16.39 -7.10 -14.15
CA GLU A 225 17.66 -7.20 -14.87
C GLU A 225 17.86 -5.82 -15.50
N GLY A 226 18.62 -4.94 -14.83
CA GLY A 226 18.87 -3.57 -15.29
C GLY A 226 19.15 -3.51 -16.80
N ALA A 227 18.71 -2.44 -17.48
CA ALA A 227 18.53 -2.38 -18.94
C ALA A 227 19.61 -3.13 -19.78
N ASP A 228 19.39 -4.42 -20.04
CA ASP A 228 20.28 -5.30 -20.81
C ASP A 228 20.02 -5.22 -22.33
N THR A 229 19.16 -4.30 -22.78
CA THR A 229 18.87 -4.08 -24.20
C THR A 229 19.28 -2.69 -24.67
N GLY A 230 20.07 -2.66 -25.75
CA GLY A 230 20.65 -1.44 -26.32
C GLY A 230 22.14 -1.28 -25.98
N CYS A 231 22.82 -0.39 -26.69
CA CYS A 231 24.21 -0.08 -26.38
C CYS A 231 24.28 0.74 -25.08
N THR A 232 24.73 0.10 -24.01
CA THR A 232 25.31 0.76 -22.85
C THR A 232 26.66 1.34 -23.28
N ALA A 233 26.62 2.44 -24.04
CA ALA A 233 27.83 3.18 -24.42
C ALA A 233 28.53 3.58 -23.11
N ALA A 234 29.61 2.87 -22.85
CA ALA A 234 29.97 2.49 -21.51
C ALA A 234 30.31 3.68 -20.60
N CYS A 235 30.21 3.39 -19.30
CA CYS A 235 31.00 4.01 -18.24
C CYS A 235 32.52 4.03 -18.52
N THR A 236 33.01 3.48 -19.65
CA THR A 236 34.05 4.06 -20.53
C THR A 236 34.26 3.12 -21.72
N ALA A 237 33.86 3.47 -22.95
CA ALA A 237 34.37 2.82 -24.16
C ALA A 237 34.22 3.69 -25.41
N ASP A 238 35.33 3.89 -26.12
CA ASP A 238 35.39 4.59 -27.40
C ASP A 238 34.64 3.83 -28.50
N THR A 239 33.59 4.49 -29.00
CA THR A 239 33.08 4.49 -30.38
C THR A 239 32.86 3.14 -31.08
N GLY A 240 31.59 2.80 -31.30
CA GLY A 240 31.24 1.75 -32.27
C GLY A 240 29.77 1.42 -32.48
N CYS A 241 28.82 2.06 -31.79
CA CYS A 241 27.42 1.62 -31.86
C CYS A 241 26.52 2.50 -32.76
N THR A 242 25.67 1.86 -33.54
CA THR A 242 24.67 2.48 -34.45
C THR A 242 23.23 2.39 -33.92
N ASP A 243 23.05 1.92 -32.68
CA ASP A 243 21.75 1.68 -32.06
C ASP A 243 21.33 2.80 -31.09
N VAL A 244 20.07 2.79 -30.62
CA VAL A 244 19.56 3.78 -29.65
C VAL A 244 20.34 3.68 -28.33
N VAL A 245 20.95 4.78 -27.91
CA VAL A 245 21.74 4.87 -26.67
C VAL A 245 20.81 4.98 -25.47
N SER A 246 20.94 4.04 -24.52
CA SER A 246 20.29 4.15 -23.21
C SER A 246 20.84 5.37 -22.46
N THR A 247 19.96 6.21 -21.89
CA THR A 247 20.36 7.36 -21.07
C THR A 247 20.70 6.99 -19.63
N PHE A 248 20.59 5.72 -19.28
CA PHE A 248 20.88 5.19 -17.95
C PHE A 248 21.91 4.06 -18.10
N CYS A 249 23.12 4.29 -17.59
CA CYS A 249 24.20 3.31 -17.61
C CYS A 249 24.64 3.07 -16.18
N THR A 250 24.30 1.92 -15.64
CA THR A 250 24.85 1.41 -14.40
C THR A 250 25.41 0.03 -14.69
N VAL A 251 26.65 -0.20 -14.28
CA VAL A 251 27.13 -1.57 -14.04
C VAL A 251 26.16 -2.15 -13.01
N PRO A 252 25.59 -3.36 -13.20
CA PRO A 252 24.66 -3.96 -12.24
C PRO A 252 25.35 -3.97 -10.88
N LYS A 253 24.98 -2.98 -10.07
CA LYS A 253 25.52 -2.76 -8.74
C LYS A 253 24.32 -2.61 -7.85
N GLU A 254 24.17 -3.67 -7.06
CA GLU A 254 23.32 -3.79 -5.89
C GLU A 254 21.96 -4.41 -6.21
N SER A 255 21.95 -5.74 -6.37
CA SER A 255 20.74 -6.58 -6.26
C SER A 255 20.24 -6.71 -4.81
N GLU A 256 21.03 -6.21 -3.86
CA GLU A 256 20.75 -6.26 -2.43
C GLU A 256 21.14 -4.93 -1.78
N ILE A 257 20.32 -4.45 -0.84
CA ILE A 257 20.67 -3.30 0.01
C ILE A 257 21.00 -3.81 1.41
N SER A 258 22.20 -3.50 1.91
CA SER A 258 22.54 -3.69 3.32
C SER A 258 22.08 -2.47 4.11
N ILE A 259 20.91 -2.57 4.74
CA ILE A 259 20.38 -1.47 5.56
C ILE A 259 20.89 -1.66 6.99
N VAL A 260 21.72 -0.74 7.45
CA VAL A 260 22.20 -0.71 8.84
C VAL A 260 21.02 -0.43 9.76
N GLY A 261 20.51 -1.46 10.44
CA GLY A 261 19.42 -1.34 11.41
C GLY A 261 18.70 -2.63 11.77
N ASP A 262 18.73 -3.65 10.91
CA ASP A 262 18.07 -4.94 11.17
C ASP A 262 19.07 -6.09 11.08
N TYR A 263 19.70 -6.41 12.21
CA TYR A 263 20.74 -7.44 12.34
C TYR A 263 21.93 -7.34 11.35
N GLY A 264 22.04 -6.29 10.52
CA GLY A 264 23.12 -6.17 9.51
C GLY A 264 22.98 -7.12 8.31
N LEU A 265 21.78 -7.65 8.07
CA LEU A 265 21.50 -8.55 6.94
C LEU A 265 21.14 -7.76 5.68
N ALA A 266 21.71 -8.14 4.54
CA ALA A 266 21.35 -7.59 3.25
C ALA A 266 19.93 -8.04 2.87
N VAL A 267 19.07 -7.08 2.54
CA VAL A 267 17.71 -7.33 2.08
C VAL A 267 17.74 -7.23 0.55
N PRO A 268 17.32 -8.27 -0.18
CA PRO A 268 17.29 -8.23 -1.64
C PRO A 268 16.33 -7.13 -2.08
N LEU A 269 16.70 -6.37 -3.11
CA LEU A 269 15.87 -5.27 -3.60
C LEU A 269 14.69 -5.82 -4.38
N ASP A 270 14.90 -6.82 -5.21
CA ASP A 270 13.90 -7.54 -5.97
C ASP A 270 13.73 -9.00 -5.47
N PRO A 271 12.80 -9.79 -6.03
CA PRO A 271 12.69 -11.20 -5.67
C PRO A 271 13.96 -12.00 -6.02
N PRO A 272 14.24 -13.11 -5.32
CA PRO A 272 13.35 -13.74 -4.34
C PRO A 272 13.50 -13.15 -2.94
N GLN A 273 12.36 -12.89 -2.29
CA GLN A 273 12.34 -12.44 -0.90
C GLN A 273 13.04 -13.48 0.01
N VAL A 274 13.80 -13.01 0.99
CA VAL A 274 14.35 -13.80 2.09
C VAL A 274 13.57 -13.63 3.40
N GLU A 275 13.20 -14.73 4.03
CA GLU A 275 12.64 -14.78 5.37
C GLU A 275 13.75 -14.98 6.39
N ILE A 276 13.65 -14.28 7.54
CA ILE A 276 14.59 -14.41 8.64
C ILE A 276 13.88 -15.11 9.80
N ASP A 277 14.26 -16.35 10.06
CA ASP A 277 13.76 -17.15 11.17
C ASP A 277 14.73 -17.12 12.34
N LEU A 278 14.24 -16.92 13.58
CA LEU A 278 15.07 -17.04 14.78
C LEU A 278 14.89 -18.43 15.42
N ILE A 279 15.90 -19.29 15.28
CA ILE A 279 15.91 -20.60 15.94
C ILE A 279 16.28 -20.41 17.41
N THR A 280 15.28 -20.49 18.29
CA THR A 280 15.45 -20.45 19.75
C THR A 280 15.41 -21.84 20.40
N ASN A 281 15.10 -22.88 19.62
CA ASN A 281 14.97 -24.23 20.14
C ASN A 281 16.34 -24.82 20.51
N GLY A 282 16.59 -24.86 21.81
CA GLY A 282 17.81 -25.43 22.38
C GLY A 282 18.14 -26.83 21.85
N PHE A 283 17.18 -27.75 21.66
CA PHE A 283 17.49 -29.12 21.21
C PHE A 283 18.12 -29.17 19.80
N LEU A 284 17.71 -28.27 18.90
CA LEU A 284 18.30 -28.17 17.56
C LEU A 284 19.74 -27.61 17.59
N ILE A 285 20.05 -26.83 18.63
CA ILE A 285 21.35 -26.20 18.90
C ILE A 285 22.27 -27.15 19.70
N TYR A 286 21.72 -27.91 20.66
CA TYR A 286 22.43 -28.80 21.57
C TYR A 286 22.83 -30.15 20.94
N GLY A 287 22.21 -30.55 19.82
CA GLY A 287 22.49 -31.83 19.14
C GLY A 287 23.75 -31.84 18.25
N ARG A 288 24.43 -30.72 18.04
CA ARG A 288 25.51 -30.59 17.05
C ARG A 288 26.88 -30.49 17.73
N ALA A 289 27.58 -31.63 17.80
CA ALA A 289 28.93 -31.73 18.38
C ALA A 289 30.00 -31.52 17.30
N HIS A 290 30.82 -30.51 17.53
CA HIS A 290 32.12 -30.16 16.91
C HIS A 290 32.82 -31.22 16.02
N ASP A 291 33.29 -30.79 14.84
CA ASP A 291 34.48 -31.34 14.15
C ASP A 291 35.27 -30.19 13.48
N GLY A 292 36.61 -30.26 13.52
CA GLY A 292 37.63 -29.45 12.82
C GLY A 292 37.35 -28.00 12.41
N ARG A 293 37.89 -27.04 13.18
CA ARG A 293 37.82 -25.58 12.97
C ARG A 293 38.22 -25.11 11.55
N PRO A 294 37.43 -24.24 10.89
CA PRO A 294 37.93 -23.00 10.28
C PRO A 294 38.14 -21.95 11.38
N ASP A 295 39.12 -21.07 11.21
CA ASP A 295 39.39 -20.00 12.18
C ASP A 295 38.15 -19.09 12.36
N PRO A 296 37.86 -18.64 13.60
CA PRO A 296 36.83 -17.62 13.80
C PRO A 296 37.22 -16.34 13.06
N LEU A 297 36.39 -15.90 12.13
CA LEU A 297 36.50 -14.60 11.48
C LEU A 297 36.22 -13.51 12.53
N THR A 298 37.25 -13.18 13.30
CA THR A 298 37.24 -12.07 14.25
C THR A 298 37.96 -10.91 13.59
N GLN A 299 37.21 -9.93 13.11
CA GLN A 299 37.70 -8.56 13.09
C GLN A 299 37.25 -7.84 14.36
N PRO A 300 38.04 -6.89 14.85
CA PRO A 300 37.78 -6.22 16.12
C PRO A 300 36.52 -5.36 15.99
N GLU A 301 35.72 -5.37 17.08
CA GLU A 301 34.48 -4.60 17.28
C GLU A 301 33.18 -5.27 16.82
N GLY A 302 32.71 -6.24 17.62
CA GLY A 302 31.30 -6.31 18.05
C GLY A 302 30.20 -6.65 17.04
N THR A 303 30.51 -6.89 15.77
CA THR A 303 29.50 -7.21 14.75
C THR A 303 29.35 -8.73 14.58
N THR A 304 28.13 -9.23 14.81
CA THR A 304 27.75 -10.63 14.57
C THR A 304 27.87 -10.94 13.07
N ILE A 305 28.65 -11.97 12.70
CA ILE A 305 28.74 -12.44 11.31
C ILE A 305 27.61 -13.43 11.05
N TYR A 306 26.79 -13.13 10.04
CA TYR A 306 25.73 -14.00 9.54
C TYR A 306 26.26 -14.78 8.34
N THR A 307 26.14 -16.11 8.38
CA THR A 307 26.42 -16.95 7.22
C THR A 307 25.19 -16.95 6.33
N SER A 308 25.27 -16.23 5.21
CA SER A 308 24.32 -16.32 4.11
C SER A 308 24.26 -17.77 3.62
N ALA A 309 23.08 -18.38 3.63
CA ALA A 309 22.79 -19.55 2.80
C ALA A 309 22.66 -19.10 1.33
N ALA A 310 23.74 -18.57 0.76
CA ALA A 310 23.83 -18.33 -0.68
C ALA A 310 24.53 -19.55 -1.29
N THR A 311 23.73 -20.48 -1.81
CA THR A 311 24.27 -21.65 -2.52
C THR A 311 24.79 -21.17 -3.87
N GLN A 312 26.10 -21.31 -4.09
CA GLN A 312 26.73 -21.18 -5.39
C GLN A 312 26.02 -22.06 -6.42
N THR A 313 25.45 -21.42 -7.44
CA THR A 313 25.25 -22.01 -8.77
C THR A 313 26.59 -21.96 -9.51
N SER A 314 27.36 -23.03 -9.44
CA SER A 314 28.30 -23.35 -10.52
C SER A 314 28.22 -24.84 -10.78
N GLY A 315 27.98 -25.19 -12.04
CA GLY A 315 27.72 -26.54 -12.51
C GLY A 315 28.74 -27.57 -12.07
N GLU A 316 28.29 -28.83 -12.17
CA GLU A 316 28.94 -30.08 -11.74
C GLU A 316 28.49 -30.60 -10.35
N THR A 317 27.21 -30.97 -10.22
CA THR A 317 26.75 -31.79 -9.09
C THR A 317 26.68 -33.26 -9.48
N CYS A 318 27.84 -33.90 -9.53
CA CYS A 318 27.94 -35.24 -8.96
C CYS A 318 28.94 -35.11 -7.81
N ASN A 319 28.50 -35.42 -6.59
CA ASN A 319 29.25 -35.39 -5.32
C ASN A 319 29.17 -34.10 -4.48
N VAL A 320 28.24 -34.04 -3.52
CA VAL A 320 28.64 -33.88 -2.09
C VAL A 320 27.68 -34.67 -1.20
N CYS A 321 27.93 -35.96 -1.07
CA CYS A 321 27.44 -36.75 0.05
C CYS A 321 28.54 -37.75 0.41
N ARG A 322 29.73 -37.22 0.73
CA ARG A 322 30.88 -38.06 1.07
C ARG A 322 31.14 -38.14 2.56
N VAL A 323 30.51 -37.30 3.38
CA VAL A 323 30.53 -37.45 4.84
C VAL A 323 29.28 -36.80 5.41
N CYS A 324 28.60 -37.46 6.35
CA CYS A 324 27.71 -36.77 7.27
C CYS A 324 28.60 -35.84 8.11
N ASN A 325 28.83 -34.59 7.67
CA ASN A 325 29.46 -33.50 8.46
C ASN A 325 29.78 -32.22 7.65
N GLU A 326 29.59 -32.17 6.33
CA GLU A 326 29.80 -30.93 5.59
C GLU A 326 28.50 -30.13 5.52
N ASN A 327 28.51 -29.00 6.23
CA ASN A 327 27.33 -28.18 6.47
C ASN A 327 27.22 -27.12 5.37
N HIS A 328 26.33 -27.33 4.41
CA HIS A 328 26.18 -26.51 3.20
C HIS A 328 25.27 -25.28 3.37
N ASP A 329 24.67 -25.09 4.54
CA ASP A 329 23.66 -24.07 4.81
C ASP A 329 24.16 -22.92 5.70
N GLY A 330 25.46 -22.90 6.06
CA GLY A 330 26.00 -21.91 6.99
C GLY A 330 25.56 -22.09 8.46
N LEU A 331 24.59 -22.97 8.76
CA LEU A 331 24.00 -23.16 10.09
C LEU A 331 24.91 -23.88 11.12
N GLY A 332 26.20 -23.99 10.82
CA GLY A 332 27.19 -24.78 11.55
C GLY A 332 28.18 -23.94 12.34
N ALA A 333 28.05 -22.61 12.31
CA ALA A 333 29.02 -21.70 12.94
C ALA A 333 28.84 -21.55 14.46
N GLN A 334 27.66 -21.89 15.02
CA GLN A 334 27.34 -21.73 16.43
C GLN A 334 27.30 -23.09 17.16
N THR A 335 28.07 -23.23 18.23
CA THR A 335 28.14 -24.45 19.07
C THR A 335 27.54 -24.17 20.45
N VAL A 336 27.33 -25.22 21.25
CA VAL A 336 26.90 -25.12 22.67
C VAL A 336 27.79 -24.16 23.48
N CYS A 337 29.05 -24.00 23.09
CA CYS A 337 30.02 -23.15 23.76
C CYS A 337 29.95 -21.66 23.36
N THR A 338 29.29 -21.34 22.23
CA THR A 338 29.21 -19.98 21.66
C THR A 338 27.79 -19.40 21.70
N TYR A 339 26.79 -20.23 22.05
CA TYR A 339 25.40 -19.80 22.14
C TYR A 339 25.16 -18.90 23.36
N ASP A 340 24.78 -17.65 23.10
CA ASP A 340 24.55 -16.61 24.11
C ASP A 340 23.09 -16.55 24.63
N GLY A 341 22.24 -17.48 24.18
CA GLY A 341 20.83 -17.54 24.55
C GLY A 341 19.89 -16.70 23.69
N LYS A 342 20.39 -15.96 22.68
CA LYS A 342 19.58 -15.01 21.88
C LYS A 342 18.97 -15.58 20.59
N GLY A 343 19.05 -16.90 20.36
CA GLY A 343 18.56 -17.55 19.15
C GLY A 343 19.50 -17.37 17.94
N ILE A 344 19.40 -18.25 16.95
CA ILE A 344 20.20 -18.22 15.71
C ILE A 344 19.31 -17.69 14.58
N ALA A 345 19.68 -16.56 13.97
CA ALA A 345 18.99 -16.07 12.77
C ALA A 345 19.36 -16.94 11.55
N VAL A 346 18.35 -17.44 10.86
CA VAL A 346 18.46 -18.25 9.64
C VAL A 346 17.74 -17.53 8.53
N VAL A 347 18.49 -17.21 7.48
CA VAL A 347 17.96 -16.61 6.27
C VAL A 347 17.53 -17.73 5.33
N ARG A 348 16.28 -17.68 4.87
CA ARG A 348 15.73 -18.62 3.88
C ARG A 348 15.13 -17.84 2.73
N THR A 349 15.31 -18.32 1.52
CA THR A 349 14.58 -17.77 0.38
C THR A 349 13.12 -18.21 0.48
N SER A 350 12.19 -17.30 0.21
CA SER A 350 10.77 -17.62 0.03
C SER A 350 10.64 -18.57 -1.16
N GLU A 351 9.90 -19.66 -0.99
CA GLU A 351 9.76 -20.68 -2.01
C GLU A 351 8.29 -20.98 -2.33
N VAL A 352 8.00 -21.18 -3.61
CA VAL A 352 6.70 -21.66 -4.08
C VAL A 352 6.75 -23.16 -4.31
N ILE A 353 5.67 -23.88 -4.01
CA ILE A 353 5.57 -25.30 -4.31
C ILE A 353 5.48 -25.48 -5.82
N THR A 354 6.46 -26.15 -6.41
CA THR A 354 6.51 -26.47 -7.84
C THR A 354 6.19 -27.93 -8.13
N ASN A 355 6.21 -28.79 -7.10
CA ASN A 355 5.87 -30.20 -7.24
C ASN A 355 4.78 -30.63 -6.23
N HIS A 356 3.56 -30.75 -6.75
CA HIS A 356 2.37 -31.18 -5.99
C HIS A 356 2.21 -32.71 -5.88
N THR A 357 3.16 -33.49 -6.42
CA THR A 357 3.09 -34.95 -6.37
C THR A 357 3.09 -35.45 -4.93
N ASN A 358 2.28 -36.45 -4.63
CA ASN A 358 2.27 -37.06 -3.30
C ASN A 358 3.69 -37.59 -2.96
N PRO A 359 4.29 -37.20 -1.81
CA PRO A 359 5.65 -37.60 -1.46
C PRO A 359 5.87 -39.11 -1.43
N PHE A 360 4.82 -39.87 -1.14
CA PHE A 360 4.85 -41.34 -1.15
C PHE A 360 4.96 -41.95 -2.55
N LEU A 361 4.71 -41.18 -3.62
CA LEU A 361 4.81 -41.62 -5.02
C LEU A 361 6.14 -41.20 -5.69
N ILE A 362 6.93 -40.33 -5.04
CA ILE A 362 8.19 -39.80 -5.60
C ILE A 362 9.33 -40.80 -5.42
N TYR A 363 9.44 -41.41 -4.23
CA TYR A 363 10.49 -42.36 -3.94
C TYR A 363 10.12 -43.76 -4.44
N GLY A 364 10.82 -44.21 -5.49
CA GLY A 364 10.68 -45.56 -6.03
C GLY A 364 11.03 -46.66 -5.04
N ARG A 365 10.40 -47.83 -5.22
CA ARG A 365 10.79 -49.09 -4.57
C ARG A 365 12.14 -49.53 -5.14
N ALA A 366 13.24 -49.12 -4.52
CA ALA A 366 14.56 -49.59 -4.90
C ALA A 366 14.66 -51.12 -4.72
N THR A 367 14.95 -51.86 -5.79
CA THR A 367 15.37 -53.25 -5.66
C THR A 367 16.88 -53.30 -5.51
N LYS A 368 17.36 -53.95 -4.45
CA LYS A 368 18.78 -54.05 -4.11
C LYS A 368 19.48 -54.98 -5.09
N PHE A 369 20.01 -54.46 -6.19
CA PHE A 369 20.94 -55.22 -7.03
C PHE A 369 22.20 -54.41 -7.38
N GLY A 370 23.25 -54.65 -6.59
CA GLY A 370 24.66 -54.62 -7.03
C GLY A 370 25.20 -53.37 -7.72
N VAL A 371 25.25 -52.22 -7.05
CA VAL A 371 26.09 -51.09 -7.48
C VAL A 371 27.10 -50.70 -6.42
N SER A 372 28.38 -50.81 -6.77
CA SER A 372 29.50 -50.17 -6.08
C SER A 372 29.90 -48.91 -6.86
N HIS A 373 29.97 -47.78 -6.17
CA HIS A 373 30.26 -46.43 -6.67
C HIS A 373 29.14 -45.73 -7.45
N CYS A 374 28.85 -44.50 -7.00
CA CYS A 374 28.01 -43.41 -7.52
C CYS A 374 27.34 -43.63 -8.89
N ASN A 375 26.48 -44.63 -9.03
CA ASN A 375 25.64 -44.83 -10.20
C ASN A 375 24.22 -45.09 -9.71
N CYS A 376 23.41 -44.03 -9.68
CA CYS A 376 21.95 -44.11 -9.55
C CYS A 376 21.28 -44.61 -10.85
N SER A 377 22.02 -45.24 -11.76
CA SER A 377 21.58 -45.63 -13.10
C SER A 377 20.91 -47.01 -13.18
N ALA A 378 20.54 -47.61 -12.04
CA ALA A 378 19.84 -48.90 -12.01
C ALA A 378 18.55 -48.85 -11.18
N CYS A 379 17.60 -48.02 -11.61
CA CYS A 379 16.22 -48.07 -11.12
C CYS A 379 15.31 -48.44 -12.30
N ASN A 380 15.15 -49.75 -12.57
CA ASN A 380 14.07 -50.22 -13.44
C ASN A 380 12.80 -50.35 -12.60
N GLY A 381 12.09 -49.24 -12.41
CA GLY A 381 10.69 -49.25 -11.99
C GLY A 381 9.79 -49.79 -13.11
N PRO A 382 8.55 -50.21 -12.81
CA PRO A 382 7.56 -50.40 -13.88
C PRO A 382 7.51 -49.12 -14.73
N SER A 383 7.39 -49.26 -16.05
CA SER A 383 7.35 -48.15 -17.01
C SER A 383 6.03 -47.37 -16.95
N ASP A 384 5.58 -47.05 -15.72
CA ASP A 384 4.36 -46.34 -15.38
C ASP A 384 4.62 -44.87 -14.98
N ASN A 385 5.88 -44.41 -15.11
CA ASN A 385 6.35 -43.06 -14.76
C ASN A 385 6.17 -42.66 -13.28
N LEU A 386 5.92 -43.60 -12.37
CA LEU A 386 5.81 -43.34 -10.94
C LEU A 386 7.00 -43.95 -10.18
N GLY A 387 7.71 -43.13 -9.40
CA GLY A 387 8.85 -43.59 -8.59
C GLY A 387 10.18 -43.78 -9.35
N ASN A 388 10.37 -43.08 -10.48
CA ASN A 388 11.65 -43.09 -11.22
C ASN A 388 12.66 -42.07 -10.67
N GLU A 389 12.24 -41.18 -9.77
CA GLU A 389 13.08 -40.18 -9.12
C GLU A 389 13.77 -40.75 -7.86
N THR A 390 15.01 -40.34 -7.63
CA THR A 390 15.81 -40.68 -6.44
C THR A 390 16.02 -39.44 -5.57
N VAL A 391 16.44 -39.62 -4.31
CA VAL A 391 16.94 -38.51 -3.46
C VAL A 391 18.00 -37.66 -4.17
N CYS A 392 18.74 -38.24 -5.13
CA CYS A 392 19.82 -37.57 -5.85
C CYS A 392 19.38 -36.89 -7.17
N SER A 393 18.20 -37.22 -7.71
CA SER A 393 17.67 -36.65 -8.96
C SER A 393 16.47 -35.74 -8.73
N PHE A 394 15.85 -35.83 -7.56
CA PHE A 394 14.76 -34.95 -7.17
C PHE A 394 15.27 -33.55 -6.86
N SER A 395 14.92 -32.59 -7.71
CA SER A 395 15.34 -31.18 -7.61
C SER A 395 14.67 -30.38 -6.48
N GLY A 396 13.83 -31.02 -5.65
CA GLY A 396 13.08 -30.36 -4.58
C GLY A 396 11.59 -30.20 -4.88
N ARG A 397 10.82 -29.82 -3.85
CA ARG A 397 9.36 -29.58 -3.95
C ARG A 397 9.02 -28.14 -4.28
N THR A 398 10.02 -27.29 -4.19
CA THR A 398 9.89 -25.86 -4.09
C THR A 398 10.98 -25.21 -4.93
N SER A 399 10.70 -24.03 -5.45
CA SER A 399 11.70 -23.17 -6.09
C SER A 399 11.61 -21.78 -5.48
N PRO A 400 12.69 -20.98 -5.52
CA PRO A 400 12.63 -19.58 -5.14
C PRO A 400 11.44 -18.88 -5.79
N GLN A 401 10.73 -18.08 -5.01
CA GLN A 401 9.65 -17.26 -5.51
C GLN A 401 10.24 -16.04 -6.22
N SER A 402 10.37 -16.12 -7.55
CA SER A 402 10.92 -15.05 -8.39
C SER A 402 9.89 -14.00 -8.80
N GLU A 403 8.61 -14.25 -8.58
CA GLU A 403 7.52 -13.32 -8.88
C GLU A 403 6.43 -13.48 -7.82
N VAL A 404 6.00 -12.37 -7.24
CA VAL A 404 4.82 -12.32 -6.37
C VAL A 404 3.68 -11.72 -7.24
N ASN A 405 2.39 -11.69 -6.84
CA ASN A 405 1.34 -10.96 -7.61
C ASN A 405 0.89 -9.63 -6.96
N TYR A 406 1.35 -8.46 -7.44
CA TYR A 406 1.13 -7.17 -6.75
C TYR A 406 -0.34 -6.78 -6.70
N ASN A 407 -1.14 -7.34 -7.61
CA ASN A 407 -2.59 -7.17 -7.64
C ASN A 407 -3.21 -7.65 -6.33
N LEU A 408 -2.67 -8.71 -5.73
CA LEU A 408 -3.15 -9.24 -4.46
C LEU A 408 -2.95 -8.28 -3.30
N ASP A 409 -2.05 -7.31 -3.39
CA ASP A 409 -1.82 -6.34 -2.30
C ASP A 409 -2.70 -5.09 -2.42
N ILE A 410 -3.07 -4.73 -3.64
CA ILE A 410 -3.86 -3.52 -3.93
C ILE A 410 -5.38 -3.77 -3.97
N ILE A 411 -5.81 -5.03 -4.15
CA ILE A 411 -7.21 -5.44 -4.06
C ILE A 411 -7.80 -5.09 -2.69
N ASP A 412 -8.98 -4.47 -2.70
CA ASP A 412 -9.73 -3.99 -1.54
C ASP A 412 -8.90 -3.09 -0.60
N ASN A 413 -7.85 -2.48 -1.15
CA ASN A 413 -6.89 -1.65 -0.44
C ASN A 413 -6.77 -0.25 -1.07
N ALA A 414 -7.67 0.12 -1.98
CA ALA A 414 -7.65 1.41 -2.68
C ALA A 414 -9.08 1.92 -2.94
N LEU A 415 -9.45 3.02 -2.29
CA LEU A 415 -10.77 3.66 -2.40
C LEU A 415 -10.61 5.15 -2.69
N GLY A 416 -11.23 5.61 -3.77
CA GLY A 416 -11.26 7.02 -4.15
C GLY A 416 -12.69 7.53 -4.28
N PHE A 417 -12.93 8.77 -3.84
CA PHE A 417 -14.18 9.48 -4.03
C PHE A 417 -14.01 10.56 -5.08
N ARG A 418 -14.94 10.62 -6.03
CA ARG A 418 -14.86 11.56 -7.16
C ARG A 418 -16.18 12.21 -7.51
N ILE A 419 -16.06 13.43 -8.05
CA ILE A 419 -17.15 14.17 -8.69
C ILE A 419 -16.84 14.23 -10.19
N LYS A 420 -17.74 13.74 -11.03
CA LYS A 420 -17.59 13.80 -12.49
C LYS A 420 -17.95 15.20 -13.02
N ASP A 421 -17.60 15.45 -14.28
CA ASP A 421 -17.89 16.72 -14.97
C ASP A 421 -19.39 17.07 -14.98
N ASP A 422 -20.25 16.05 -15.05
CA ASP A 422 -21.71 16.18 -14.99
C ASP A 422 -22.25 16.47 -13.57
N GLY A 423 -21.39 16.56 -12.56
CA GLY A 423 -21.76 16.80 -11.17
C GLY A 423 -22.30 15.56 -10.42
N SER A 424 -22.27 14.36 -11.03
CA SER A 424 -22.52 13.13 -10.29
C SER A 424 -21.35 12.84 -9.34
N ILE A 425 -21.67 12.37 -8.13
CA ILE A 425 -20.69 12.06 -7.08
C ILE A 425 -20.77 10.59 -6.70
N GLY A 426 -19.62 9.98 -6.43
CA GLY A 426 -19.56 8.55 -6.14
C GLY A 426 -18.18 8.11 -5.70
N TYR A 427 -17.93 6.82 -5.81
CA TYR A 427 -16.66 6.21 -5.44
C TYR A 427 -16.13 5.29 -6.55
N ARG A 428 -14.84 4.99 -6.43
CA ARG A 428 -14.10 3.97 -7.16
C ARG A 428 -13.36 3.09 -6.16
N LEU A 429 -13.53 1.78 -6.26
CA LEU A 429 -12.87 0.77 -5.45
C LEU A 429 -12.14 -0.22 -6.37
N LEU A 430 -10.90 -0.59 -6.02
CA LEU A 430 -10.27 -1.77 -6.61
C LEU A 430 -10.70 -3.00 -5.85
N THR A 431 -11.30 -3.97 -6.53
CA THR A 431 -11.79 -5.22 -5.96
C THR A 431 -11.46 -6.41 -6.85
N VAL A 432 -11.89 -7.60 -6.45
CA VAL A 432 -11.57 -8.88 -7.12
C VAL A 432 -12.51 -9.14 -8.30
N THR A 433 -11.95 -9.52 -9.45
CA THR A 433 -12.59 -10.50 -10.33
C THR A 433 -11.97 -11.85 -10.10
N GLY A 434 -12.78 -12.89 -10.01
CA GLY A 434 -12.27 -14.24 -9.91
C GLY A 434 -13.20 -15.23 -10.58
N HIS A 435 -12.68 -15.98 -11.55
CA HIS A 435 -13.38 -17.12 -12.12
C HIS A 435 -12.47 -18.33 -12.17
N CYS A 436 -13.06 -19.51 -12.04
CA CYS A 436 -12.33 -20.76 -12.20
C CYS A 436 -12.25 -21.07 -13.69
N GLU A 437 -11.05 -21.19 -14.23
CA GLU A 437 -10.80 -21.77 -15.55
C GLU A 437 -10.14 -23.14 -15.38
N THR A 438 -10.48 -24.08 -16.24
CA THR A 438 -9.74 -25.35 -16.31
C THR A 438 -8.57 -25.15 -17.26
N ASN A 439 -7.34 -25.28 -16.78
CA ASN A 439 -6.15 -25.15 -17.62
C ASN A 439 -6.04 -26.31 -18.63
N GLU A 440 -5.04 -26.24 -19.53
CA GLU A 440 -4.78 -27.25 -20.56
C GLU A 440 -4.46 -28.66 -20.00
N TYR A 441 -4.16 -28.77 -18.70
CA TYR A 441 -3.88 -30.01 -17.98
C TYR A 441 -5.09 -30.57 -17.21
N GLY A 442 -6.26 -29.91 -17.28
CA GLY A 442 -7.48 -30.37 -16.61
C GLY A 442 -7.60 -29.94 -15.15
N GLU A 443 -6.76 -29.01 -14.68
CA GLU A 443 -6.78 -28.48 -13.32
C GLU A 443 -7.63 -27.21 -13.24
N ASN A 444 -8.46 -27.07 -12.21
CA ASN A 444 -9.19 -25.83 -11.97
C ASN A 444 -8.24 -24.79 -11.38
N VAL A 445 -7.87 -23.81 -12.20
CA VAL A 445 -7.09 -22.64 -11.82
C VAL A 445 -8.06 -21.50 -11.52
N TYR A 446 -7.96 -20.93 -10.33
CA TYR A 446 -8.66 -19.70 -10.00
C TYR A 446 -7.89 -18.52 -10.60
N VAL A 447 -8.44 -17.91 -11.63
CA VAL A 447 -7.86 -16.71 -12.24
C VAL A 447 -8.46 -15.52 -11.51
N SER A 448 -7.65 -14.88 -10.65
CA SER A 448 -8.02 -13.65 -9.96
C SER A 448 -7.40 -12.43 -10.66
N GLY A 449 -8.22 -11.46 -11.04
CA GLY A 449 -7.82 -10.16 -11.56
C GLY A 449 -8.29 -9.01 -10.67
N VAL A 450 -7.80 -7.81 -10.96
CA VAL A 450 -8.30 -6.57 -10.36
C VAL A 450 -9.44 -6.05 -11.22
N THR A 451 -10.59 -5.78 -10.60
CA THR A 451 -11.65 -4.98 -11.21
C THR A 451 -11.87 -3.67 -10.49
N VAL A 452 -12.39 -2.72 -11.26
CA VAL A 452 -12.85 -1.45 -10.74
C VAL A 452 -14.34 -1.56 -10.49
N GLU A 453 -14.75 -1.40 -9.24
CA GLU A 453 -16.14 -1.15 -8.89
C GLU A 453 -16.35 0.37 -8.79
N GLU A 454 -17.37 0.88 -9.48
CA GLU A 454 -17.80 2.26 -9.32
C GLU A 454 -19.31 2.40 -9.28
N LYS A 455 -19.79 3.27 -8.42
CA LYS A 455 -21.21 3.67 -8.37
C LYS A 455 -21.29 5.18 -8.14
N TYR A 456 -22.29 5.80 -8.75
CA TYR A 456 -22.49 7.26 -8.75
C TYR A 456 -23.93 7.62 -8.44
N SER A 457 -24.12 8.82 -7.90
CA SER A 457 -25.41 9.51 -7.87
C SER A 457 -25.91 9.81 -9.29
N GLU A 458 -27.15 10.31 -9.37
CA GLU A 458 -27.63 10.98 -10.58
C GLU A 458 -26.73 12.17 -10.98
N PRO A 459 -26.75 12.61 -12.24
CA PRO A 459 -26.06 13.83 -12.68
C PRO A 459 -26.56 15.09 -11.96
N ASN A 460 -25.73 16.13 -11.95
CA ASN A 460 -25.99 17.47 -11.39
C ASN A 460 -26.28 17.49 -9.87
N MET A 461 -25.81 16.48 -9.11
CA MET A 461 -26.00 16.46 -7.66
C MET A 461 -25.07 17.43 -6.92
N VAL A 462 -23.87 17.67 -7.46
CA VAL A 462 -22.96 18.71 -6.99
C VAL A 462 -23.02 19.89 -7.96
N PRO A 463 -23.55 21.05 -7.55
CA PRO A 463 -23.59 22.27 -8.36
C PRO A 463 -22.20 22.67 -8.90
N PHE A 464 -22.18 23.33 -10.06
CA PHE A 464 -20.95 23.88 -10.64
C PHE A 464 -20.73 25.29 -10.12
N ASP A 465 -19.49 25.64 -9.79
CA ASP A 465 -19.10 26.99 -9.36
C ASP A 465 -19.83 27.52 -8.11
N GLU A 466 -20.32 26.61 -7.26
CA GLU A 466 -20.97 26.93 -5.99
C GLU A 466 -20.35 26.10 -4.86
N TRP A 467 -20.27 26.70 -3.67
CA TRP A 467 -19.83 25.99 -2.47
C TRP A 467 -20.82 24.88 -2.12
N SER A 468 -20.29 23.68 -1.97
CA SER A 468 -21.05 22.49 -1.61
C SER A 468 -20.45 21.85 -0.37
N TYR A 469 -21.32 21.54 0.58
CA TYR A 469 -21.01 20.68 1.71
C TYR A 469 -21.21 19.23 1.32
N ILE A 470 -20.13 18.46 1.25
CA ILE A 470 -20.15 17.03 0.94
C ILE A 470 -19.88 16.25 2.21
N ALA A 471 -20.75 15.32 2.56
CA ALA A 471 -20.50 14.38 3.64
C ALA A 471 -20.65 12.94 3.17
N ILE A 472 -19.59 12.17 3.30
CA ILE A 472 -19.55 10.74 3.02
C ILE A 472 -19.67 10.04 4.37
N ARG A 473 -20.55 9.04 4.48
CA ARG A 473 -20.80 8.31 5.72
C ARG A 473 -20.87 6.82 5.42
N PHE A 474 -20.02 6.04 6.08
CA PHE A 474 -20.07 4.58 6.06
C PHE A 474 -20.53 4.07 7.42
N VAL A 475 -21.53 3.19 7.43
CA VAL A 475 -22.08 2.56 8.64
C VAL A 475 -22.18 1.07 8.46
N THR A 476 -21.72 0.31 9.44
CA THR A 476 -21.74 -1.15 9.46
C THR A 476 -21.98 -1.67 10.87
N ASP A 477 -21.98 -2.99 11.04
CA ASP A 477 -22.19 -3.63 12.33
C ASP A 477 -21.00 -3.35 13.26
N TYR A 478 -21.31 -3.07 14.53
CA TYR A 478 -20.31 -2.85 15.57
C TYR A 478 -19.40 -4.06 15.75
N LYS A 479 -18.09 -3.80 15.89
CA LYS A 479 -17.06 -4.77 16.26
C LYS A 479 -16.29 -4.27 17.47
N SER A 480 -15.99 -5.18 18.39
CA SER A 480 -15.11 -4.85 19.51
C SER A 480 -13.66 -4.67 19.05
N PRO A 481 -12.80 -4.01 19.84
CA PRO A 481 -11.38 -3.86 19.49
C PRO A 481 -10.67 -5.19 19.18
N CYS A 482 -11.04 -6.28 19.87
CA CYS A 482 -10.51 -7.61 19.57
C CYS A 482 -10.97 -8.12 18.19
N ASP A 483 -12.24 -7.91 17.85
CA ASP A 483 -12.80 -8.36 16.57
C ASP A 483 -12.22 -7.59 15.39
N LEU A 484 -11.89 -6.30 15.56
CA LEU A 484 -11.29 -5.49 14.50
C LEU A 484 -9.97 -6.07 13.98
N THR A 485 -9.21 -6.75 14.85
CA THR A 485 -7.91 -7.34 14.51
C THR A 485 -7.99 -8.70 13.80
N THR A 486 -9.10 -9.43 13.93
CA THR A 486 -9.19 -10.84 13.47
C THR A 486 -10.36 -11.12 12.53
N ALA A 487 -11.44 -10.36 12.63
CA ALA A 487 -12.64 -10.61 11.86
C ALA A 487 -12.51 -10.11 10.42
N HIS A 488 -13.15 -10.80 9.49
CA HIS A 488 -13.18 -10.44 8.06
C HIS A 488 -13.73 -9.02 7.81
N PRO A 489 -13.41 -8.37 6.67
CA PRO A 489 -14.05 -7.14 6.22
C PRO A 489 -15.59 -7.23 6.29
N ARG A 490 -16.25 -6.15 6.70
CA ARG A 490 -17.72 -6.08 6.78
C ARG A 490 -18.31 -5.55 5.49
N LYS A 491 -19.60 -5.82 5.29
CA LYS A 491 -20.44 -5.03 4.39
C LYS A 491 -21.20 -3.97 5.19
N GLY A 492 -21.43 -2.82 4.59
CA GLY A 492 -22.11 -1.71 5.22
C GLY A 492 -22.80 -0.79 4.23
N LYS A 493 -23.40 0.28 4.76
CA LYS A 493 -24.08 1.30 3.97
C LYS A 493 -23.15 2.48 3.78
N LEU A 494 -22.82 2.79 2.54
CA LEU A 494 -22.13 4.00 2.15
C LEU A 494 -23.15 5.02 1.65
N MET A 495 -23.19 6.19 2.29
CA MET A 495 -24.12 7.27 1.98
C MET A 495 -23.35 8.54 1.65
N ILE A 496 -23.80 9.27 0.64
CA ILE A 496 -23.24 10.58 0.27
C ILE A 496 -24.34 11.63 0.36
N TYR A 497 -24.07 12.66 1.16
CA TYR A 497 -24.93 13.82 1.36
C TYR A 497 -24.31 15.04 0.69
N VAL A 498 -25.15 15.86 0.06
CA VAL A 498 -24.78 17.16 -0.50
C VAL A 498 -25.68 18.22 0.13
N ASN A 499 -25.08 19.24 0.73
CA ASN A 499 -25.77 20.35 1.42
C ASN A 499 -26.79 19.87 2.47
N GLY A 500 -26.47 18.76 3.16
CA GLY A 500 -27.32 18.18 4.21
C GLY A 500 -28.46 17.27 3.71
N PHE A 501 -28.48 16.91 2.42
CA PHE A 501 -29.47 16.01 1.81
C PHE A 501 -28.81 14.77 1.22
N LEU A 502 -29.40 13.58 1.46
CA LEU A 502 -28.91 12.32 0.90
C LEU A 502 -29.06 12.32 -0.64
N LYS A 503 -27.97 12.08 -1.37
CA LYS A 503 -27.94 12.03 -2.85
C LYS A 503 -27.55 10.68 -3.42
N PHE A 504 -26.87 9.85 -2.65
CA PHE A 504 -26.46 8.51 -3.08
C PHE A 504 -26.37 7.57 -1.90
N ILE A 505 -26.75 6.31 -2.12
CA ILE A 505 -26.60 5.22 -1.16
C ILE A 505 -26.19 3.94 -1.87
N ASP A 506 -25.19 3.26 -1.34
CA ASP A 506 -24.88 1.87 -1.62
C ASP A 506 -25.13 1.05 -0.35
N TYR A 507 -25.98 0.04 -0.46
CA TYR A 507 -26.44 -0.75 0.69
C TYR A 507 -25.49 -1.89 1.08
N GLU A 508 -24.62 -2.30 0.16
CA GLU A 508 -23.78 -3.51 0.28
C GLU A 508 -22.29 -3.19 0.03
N PHE A 509 -21.87 -2.01 0.48
CA PHE A 509 -20.51 -1.49 0.28
C PHE A 509 -19.51 -2.27 1.14
N ASP A 510 -18.41 -2.71 0.52
CA ASP A 510 -17.33 -3.42 1.20
C ASP A 510 -16.47 -2.46 2.04
N GLU A 511 -16.25 -2.82 3.30
CA GLU A 511 -15.38 -2.07 4.21
C GLU A 511 -13.95 -2.05 3.67
N LEU A 512 -13.42 -0.85 3.41
CA LEU A 512 -12.01 -0.67 3.16
C LEU A 512 -11.22 -0.98 4.44
N VAL A 513 -10.35 -1.99 4.36
CA VAL A 513 -9.39 -2.31 5.42
C VAL A 513 -8.00 -2.17 4.84
N ALA A 514 -7.39 -1.00 5.08
CA ALA A 514 -6.03 -0.77 4.64
C ALA A 514 -5.10 -1.83 5.24
N ARG A 515 -4.18 -2.34 4.43
CA ARG A 515 -3.25 -3.40 4.84
C ARG A 515 -1.90 -3.23 4.17
N ARG A 516 -0.86 -3.74 4.84
CA ARG A 516 0.49 -3.80 4.28
C ARG A 516 0.52 -4.59 2.97
N LEU A 517 1.51 -4.24 2.15
CA LEU A 517 1.91 -5.04 1.00
C LEU A 517 2.70 -6.27 1.49
N HIS A 518 2.71 -7.32 0.68
CA HIS A 518 3.50 -8.52 0.91
C HIS A 518 4.98 -8.27 0.58
N GLU A 519 5.61 -7.41 1.39
CA GLU A 519 6.98 -6.91 1.17
C GLU A 519 7.68 -6.61 2.50
N TYR A 520 9.01 -6.43 2.48
CA TYR A 520 9.75 -5.88 3.61
C TYR A 520 9.25 -4.49 3.98
N LYS A 521 9.09 -4.29 5.28
CA LYS A 521 8.72 -3.01 5.90
C LYS A 521 9.48 -1.81 5.31
N LEU A 522 10.79 -1.94 5.15
CA LEU A 522 11.68 -0.86 4.70
C LEU A 522 11.40 -0.38 3.26
N LYS A 523 10.82 -1.24 2.41
CA LYS A 523 10.45 -0.91 1.03
C LYS A 523 9.00 -0.45 0.85
N GLN A 524 8.20 -0.46 1.92
CA GLN A 524 6.79 -0.05 1.88
C GLN A 524 6.46 1.06 2.90
N VAL A 525 7.47 1.77 3.39
CA VAL A 525 7.29 2.85 4.37
C VAL A 525 6.35 3.92 3.80
N GLY A 526 5.23 4.17 4.50
CA GLY A 526 4.25 5.20 4.15
C GLY A 526 3.46 4.92 2.86
N VAL A 527 3.45 3.67 2.38
CA VAL A 527 2.69 3.26 1.18
C VAL A 527 1.27 2.79 1.52
N PRO A 528 1.05 1.82 2.44
CA PRO A 528 -0.21 1.09 2.49
C PRO A 528 -1.34 1.80 3.25
N PHE A 529 -1.00 2.70 4.19
CA PHE A 529 -1.95 3.36 5.08
C PHE A 529 -2.01 4.86 4.78
N ASN A 530 -2.56 5.23 3.63
CA ASN A 530 -2.42 6.57 3.08
C ASN A 530 -3.75 7.28 2.83
N PHE A 531 -3.77 8.60 3.01
CA PHE A 531 -4.84 9.51 2.64
C PHE A 531 -4.35 10.50 1.58
N SER A 532 -5.20 10.80 0.60
CA SER A 532 -5.00 11.95 -0.29
C SER A 532 -6.17 12.94 -0.20
N LEU A 533 -5.88 14.23 -0.20
CA LEU A 533 -6.85 15.33 -0.21
C LEU A 533 -6.67 16.18 -1.47
N GLY A 534 -7.71 16.24 -2.31
CA GLY A 534 -7.72 16.93 -3.60
C GLY A 534 -7.31 16.07 -4.79
N GLY A 535 -7.02 14.78 -4.58
CA GLY A 535 -6.59 13.86 -5.62
C GLY A 535 -6.77 12.39 -5.24
N GLY A 536 -6.55 11.52 -6.22
CA GLY A 536 -6.49 10.07 -6.04
C GLY A 536 -5.09 9.65 -5.58
N SER A 537 -4.41 8.87 -6.41
CA SER A 537 -2.99 8.60 -6.26
C SER A 537 -2.32 8.48 -7.61
N GLN A 538 -1.09 8.96 -7.72
CA GLN A 538 -0.29 8.83 -8.94
C GLN A 538 0.28 7.40 -9.13
N GLY A 539 0.16 6.51 -8.14
CA GLY A 539 0.82 5.20 -8.19
C GLY A 539 2.34 5.36 -8.28
N LEU A 540 2.97 4.63 -9.20
CA LEU A 540 4.41 4.69 -9.47
C LEU A 540 4.78 5.64 -10.62
N LEU A 541 3.90 6.58 -10.99
CA LEU A 541 4.13 7.50 -12.10
C LEU A 541 5.33 8.44 -11.93
N GLU A 542 5.81 8.64 -10.70
CA GLU A 542 7.02 9.43 -10.41
C GLU A 542 8.10 8.55 -9.77
N SER A 543 8.01 7.22 -9.97
CA SER A 543 8.97 6.28 -9.40
C SER A 543 10.38 6.51 -9.91
N GLN A 544 11.35 6.38 -9.02
CA GLN A 544 12.74 6.19 -9.38
C GLN A 544 13.24 4.89 -8.73
N THR A 545 13.89 4.05 -9.52
CA THR A 545 14.73 2.93 -9.11
C THR A 545 16.20 3.38 -9.17
N PHE A 546 17.14 2.48 -8.86
CA PHE A 546 18.58 2.80 -8.85
C PHE A 546 19.11 3.24 -10.22
N ASP A 547 18.43 2.81 -11.29
CA ASP A 547 18.78 3.14 -12.68
C ASP A 547 17.95 4.30 -13.24
N GLY A 548 17.16 4.98 -12.39
CA GLY A 548 16.27 6.06 -12.80
C GLY A 548 14.82 5.59 -12.95
N LEU A 549 14.11 6.13 -13.93
CA LEU A 549 12.70 5.80 -14.12
C LEU A 549 12.55 4.40 -14.71
N ASP A 550 11.76 3.55 -14.07
CA ASP A 550 11.43 2.21 -14.59
C ASP A 550 10.14 2.25 -15.44
N PRO A 551 10.20 1.93 -16.75
CA PRO A 551 9.02 1.84 -17.59
C PRO A 551 8.07 0.70 -17.22
N ASN A 552 8.55 -0.37 -16.56
CA ASN A 552 7.73 -1.50 -16.14
C ASN A 552 6.83 -1.17 -14.94
N ASP A 553 7.16 -0.12 -14.20
CA ASP A 553 6.33 0.44 -13.13
C ASP A 553 5.22 1.36 -13.66
N ARG A 554 5.09 1.51 -14.98
CA ARG A 554 4.08 2.36 -15.61
C ARG A 554 2.82 1.59 -15.96
N GLY A 555 1.70 2.29 -15.90
CA GLY A 555 0.41 1.71 -16.26
C GLY A 555 -0.02 0.59 -15.30
N LEU A 556 0.41 0.64 -14.05
CA LEU A 556 -0.06 -0.28 -13.01
C LEU A 556 -1.47 0.12 -12.52
N PRO A 557 -2.22 -0.78 -11.86
CA PRO A 557 -3.64 -0.55 -11.59
C PRO A 557 -3.97 0.70 -10.76
N ILE A 558 -3.16 1.10 -9.78
CA ILE A 558 -3.33 2.33 -9.00
C ILE A 558 -3.16 3.54 -9.92
N GLU A 559 -2.10 3.57 -10.73
CA GLU A 559 -1.89 4.63 -11.72
C GLU A 559 -3.07 4.70 -12.71
N GLN A 560 -3.40 3.58 -13.36
CA GLN A 560 -4.47 3.52 -14.37
C GLN A 560 -5.83 3.97 -13.83
N ASN A 561 -6.13 3.69 -12.57
CA ASN A 561 -7.47 3.88 -12.02
C ASN A 561 -7.60 5.03 -11.02
N PHE A 562 -6.51 5.57 -10.47
CA PHE A 562 -6.56 6.65 -9.47
C PHE A 562 -5.65 7.84 -9.79
N ALA A 563 -4.84 7.80 -10.86
CA ALA A 563 -4.05 8.96 -11.27
C ALA A 563 -4.96 10.05 -11.84
N GLY A 564 -5.49 10.88 -10.96
CA GLY A 564 -6.38 11.97 -11.30
C GLY A 564 -6.69 12.84 -10.10
N THR A 565 -7.17 14.05 -10.37
CA THR A 565 -7.27 15.12 -9.39
C THR A 565 -8.55 15.92 -9.53
N PHE A 566 -8.95 16.55 -8.44
CA PHE A 566 -10.04 17.49 -8.41
C PHE A 566 -9.56 18.86 -8.88
N ILE A 567 -10.33 19.50 -9.76
CA ILE A 567 -10.08 20.87 -10.18
C ILE A 567 -11.14 21.77 -9.54
N GLY A 568 -10.68 22.71 -8.71
CA GLY A 568 -11.56 23.56 -7.93
C GLY A 568 -10.92 23.98 -6.62
N GLN A 569 -11.74 24.17 -5.61
CA GLN A 569 -11.33 24.72 -4.32
C GLN A 569 -11.82 23.86 -3.16
N ILE A 570 -11.02 23.72 -2.12
CA ILE A 570 -11.39 23.10 -0.83
C ILE A 570 -11.12 24.11 0.28
N SER A 571 -12.11 24.33 1.15
CA SER A 571 -11.98 25.22 2.31
C SER A 571 -11.72 24.45 3.60
N GLN A 572 -12.38 23.30 3.77
CA GLN A 572 -12.27 22.48 4.98
C GLN A 572 -12.41 21.00 4.67
N PHE A 573 -11.74 20.17 5.46
CA PHE A 573 -11.88 18.72 5.52
C PHE A 573 -11.97 18.25 6.97
N LYS A 574 -12.92 17.37 7.29
CA LYS A 574 -13.05 16.71 8.60
C LYS A 574 -13.17 15.20 8.39
N PHE A 575 -12.54 14.41 9.25
CA PHE A 575 -12.69 12.95 9.28
C PHE A 575 -13.09 12.50 10.68
N ASN A 576 -14.15 11.71 10.75
CA ASN A 576 -14.73 11.23 11.99
C ASN A 576 -14.79 9.70 12.00
N ILE A 577 -14.45 9.09 13.13
CA ILE A 577 -14.44 7.63 13.34
C ILE A 577 -15.65 7.15 14.15
N CYS A 578 -16.73 7.92 14.14
CA CYS A 578 -17.99 7.58 14.78
C CYS A 578 -19.16 7.84 13.83
N ASP A 579 -20.33 7.29 14.18
CA ASP A 579 -21.53 7.47 13.38
C ASP A 579 -22.09 8.91 13.48
N LEU A 580 -22.18 9.59 12.33
CA LEU A 580 -22.85 10.89 12.23
C LEU A 580 -24.31 10.73 11.86
N SER A 581 -25.20 10.96 12.83
CA SER A 581 -26.62 11.05 12.56
C SER A 581 -26.92 12.18 11.57
N LEU A 582 -28.02 12.06 10.82
CA LEU A 582 -28.45 13.08 9.86
C LEU A 582 -28.61 14.46 10.53
N CYS A 583 -29.06 14.49 11.78
CA CYS A 583 -29.24 15.76 12.48
C CYS A 583 -27.91 16.40 12.86
N LYS A 584 -26.88 15.63 13.24
CA LYS A 584 -25.51 16.13 13.46
C LYS A 584 -24.90 16.67 12.17
N LEU A 585 -25.05 15.94 11.06
CA LEU A 585 -24.62 16.38 9.73
C LEU A 585 -25.26 17.72 9.32
N ARG A 586 -26.58 17.86 9.49
CA ARG A 586 -27.28 19.11 9.17
C ARG A 586 -26.91 20.24 10.12
N ASN A 587 -26.66 19.95 11.40
CA ASN A 587 -26.19 20.94 12.34
C ASN A 587 -24.81 21.49 11.92
N GLN A 588 -23.86 20.60 11.59
CA GLN A 588 -22.55 21.02 11.07
C GLN A 588 -22.67 21.87 9.79
N TYR A 589 -23.47 21.41 8.82
CA TYR A 589 -23.75 22.18 7.62
C TYR A 589 -24.27 23.59 7.94
N ASN A 590 -25.28 23.71 8.80
CA ASN A 590 -25.88 25.00 9.15
C ASN A 590 -24.95 25.91 9.96
N LEU A 591 -24.06 25.35 10.77
CA LEU A 591 -23.06 26.10 11.53
C LEU A 591 -22.01 26.72 10.60
N ASP A 592 -21.58 25.97 9.59
CA ASP A 592 -20.54 26.41 8.66
C ASP A 592 -21.12 27.23 7.48
N LEU A 593 -22.39 27.04 7.11
CA LEU A 593 -23.05 27.69 5.96
C LEU A 593 -22.88 29.22 5.89
N PRO A 594 -22.99 30.00 6.99
CA PRO A 594 -22.82 31.46 6.93
C PRO A 594 -21.44 31.92 6.43
N ARG A 595 -20.42 31.05 6.45
CA ARG A 595 -19.10 31.33 5.88
C ARG A 595 -19.07 31.28 4.35
N TYR A 596 -20.03 30.60 3.74
CA TYR A 596 -20.04 30.30 2.30
C TYR A 596 -21.21 30.94 1.55
N SER A 597 -22.01 31.74 2.25
CA SER A 597 -23.24 32.40 1.78
C SER A 597 -23.03 33.82 1.29
#